data_AF-A0A356UFC2-F1
#
_entry.id   AF-A0A356UFC2-F1
#
_cell.length_a   1.000
_cell.length_b   1.000
_cell.length_c   1.000
_cell.angle_alpha   90.00
_cell.angle_beta   90.00
_cell.angle_gamma   90.00
#
_symmetry.space_group_name_H-M   'P 1'
#
loop_
_entity.id
_entity.type
_entity.pdbx_description
1 polymer ?
#
loop_
_entity_poly.entity_id
_entity_poly.type
_entity_poly.pdbx_seq_one_letter_code
_entity_poly.pdbx_strand_id
1 'polypeptide(L)'
;MEVWALEAYGAAYTLQEILTVKSDDVVGRLKTYESIVKGDNIPEPGVPEGFKVLIKELQSLALDVRLLSGNDQEIQIRDVDYEL
;
A
#
# COMPACT_ATOMS: atom_id res chain seq x y z
N MET A 1 -15.52 8.11 8.75
CA MET A 1 -16.69 7.21 8.94
C MET A 1 -17.01 6.41 7.67
N GLU A 2 -16.49 6.83 6.53
CA GLU A 2 -16.71 6.31 5.18
C GLU A 2 -16.07 4.94 4.98
N VAL A 3 -14.91 4.70 5.61
CA VAL A 3 -14.23 3.40 5.62
C VAL A 3 -15.13 2.30 6.20
N TRP A 4 -15.80 2.58 7.32
CA TRP A 4 -16.72 1.61 7.95
C TRP A 4 -17.91 1.26 7.07
N ALA A 5 -18.38 2.19 6.24
CA ALA A 5 -19.43 1.88 5.27
C ALA A 5 -18.92 0.86 4.25
N LEU A 6 -17.75 1.09 3.65
CA LEU A 6 -17.15 0.17 2.68
C LEU A 6 -16.85 -1.20 3.29
N GLU A 7 -16.36 -1.24 4.53
CA GLU A 7 -16.14 -2.48 5.28
C GLU A 7 -17.46 -3.24 5.52
N ALA A 8 -18.52 -2.55 5.95
CA ALA A 8 -19.82 -3.17 6.19
C ALA A 8 -20.47 -3.72 4.91
N TYR A 9 -20.22 -3.07 3.76
CA TYR A 9 -20.63 -3.58 2.45
C TYR A 9 -19.77 -4.75 1.94
N GLY A 10 -18.64 -5.06 2.59
CA GLY A 10 -17.68 -6.06 2.13
C GLY A 10 -16.92 -5.63 0.87
N ALA A 11 -16.81 -4.32 0.62
CA ALA A 11 -16.19 -3.75 -0.58
C ALA A 11 -14.66 -3.65 -0.43
N ALA A 12 -14.00 -4.79 -0.18
CA ALA A 12 -12.57 -4.85 0.13
C ALA A 12 -11.68 -4.24 -0.96
N TYR A 13 -11.92 -4.59 -2.24
CA TYR A 13 -11.16 -4.06 -3.37
C TYR A 13 -11.34 -2.55 -3.54
N THR A 14 -12.56 -2.05 -3.37
CA THR A 14 -12.84 -0.60 -3.47
C THR A 14 -12.14 0.16 -2.35
N LEU A 15 -12.17 -0.38 -1.13
CA LEU A 15 -11.46 0.23 0.00
C LEU A 15 -9.95 0.23 -0.23
N GLN A 16 -9.38 -0.90 -0.68
CA GLN A 16 -7.96 -1.00 -0.99
C GLN A 16 -7.57 0.02 -2.06
N GLU A 17 -8.33 0.11 -3.15
CA GLU A 17 -8.09 1.06 -4.25
C GLU A 17 -8.08 2.51 -3.76
N ILE A 18 -9.03 2.88 -2.88
CA ILE A 18 -9.12 4.22 -2.28
C ILE A 18 -7.88 4.52 -1.42
N LEU A 19 -7.42 3.57 -0.61
CA LEU A 19 -6.30 3.77 0.31
C LEU A 19 -4.92 3.72 -0.36
N THR A 20 -4.83 3.19 -1.58
CA THR A 20 -3.55 2.92 -2.26
C THR A 20 -3.41 3.76 -3.54
N VAL A 21 -3.76 3.20 -4.70
CA VAL A 21 -3.56 3.79 -6.04
C VAL A 21 -4.30 5.12 -6.24
N LYS A 22 -5.36 5.39 -5.44
CA LYS A 22 -6.10 6.67 -5.45
C LYS A 22 -5.66 7.66 -4.37
N SER A 23 -4.79 7.28 -3.43
CA SER A 23 -4.31 8.15 -2.35
C SER A 23 -2.78 8.25 -2.36
N ASP A 24 -2.08 7.28 -1.77
CA ASP A 24 -0.69 7.44 -1.33
C ASP A 24 0.29 6.39 -1.87
N ASP A 25 -0.11 5.57 -2.85
CA ASP A 25 0.80 4.71 -3.61
C ASP A 25 1.40 5.49 -4.79
N VAL A 26 2.65 5.93 -4.67
CA VAL A 26 3.33 6.80 -5.65
C VAL A 26 3.57 6.07 -6.98
N VAL A 27 4.03 4.82 -6.92
CA VAL A 27 4.33 4.02 -8.11
C VAL A 27 3.04 3.48 -8.72
N GLY A 28 2.14 2.94 -7.89
CA GLY A 28 0.87 2.37 -8.32
C GLY A 28 -0.05 3.39 -8.97
N ARG A 29 -0.07 4.66 -8.52
CA ARG A 29 -0.87 5.71 -9.15
C ARG A 29 -0.43 6.01 -10.59
N LEU A 30 0.88 6.04 -10.86
CA LEU A 30 1.40 6.25 -12.22
C LEU A 30 1.07 5.06 -13.12
N LYS A 31 1.34 3.83 -12.67
CA LYS A 31 1.03 2.61 -13.42
C LYS A 31 -0.48 2.51 -13.70
N THR A 32 -1.32 2.86 -12.71
CA THR A 32 -2.78 2.90 -12.86
C THR A 32 -3.23 3.90 -13.91
N TYR A 33 -2.65 5.11 -13.92
CA TYR A 33 -2.93 6.11 -14.94
C TYR A 33 -2.58 5.60 -16.34
N GLU A 34 -1.41 4.98 -16.51
CA GLU A 34 -1.00 4.39 -17.78
C GLU A 34 -1.95 3.28 -18.23
N SER A 35 -2.34 2.37 -17.33
CA SER A 35 -3.29 1.29 -17.64
C SER A 35 -4.64 1.83 -18.09
N ILE A 36 -5.16 2.87 -17.43
CA ILE A 36 -6.43 3.51 -17.81
C ILE A 36 -6.35 4.09 -19.22
N VAL A 37 -5.24 4.77 -19.56
CA VAL A 37 -5.04 5.36 -20.89
C VAL A 37 -4.89 4.30 -21.98
N LYS A 38 -4.23 3.18 -21.68
CA LYS A 38 -4.02 2.06 -22.61
C LYS A 38 -5.25 1.15 -22.72
N GLY A 39 -6.19 1.22 -21.79
CA GLY A 39 -7.33 0.31 -21.69
C GLY A 39 -6.95 -1.06 -21.11
N ASP A 40 -5.81 -1.14 -20.43
CA ASP A 40 -5.32 -2.34 -19.76
C ASP A 40 -5.93 -2.47 -18.36
N ASN A 41 -5.83 -3.67 -17.78
CA ASN A 41 -6.23 -3.88 -16.39
C ASN A 41 -5.35 -3.07 -15.42
N ILE A 42 -5.98 -2.60 -14.35
CA ILE A 42 -5.29 -1.88 -13.27
C ILE A 42 -4.34 -2.85 -12.56
N PRO A 43 -3.07 -2.45 -12.32
CA PRO A 43 -2.10 -3.29 -11.61
C PRO A 43 -2.49 -3.52 -10.15
N GLU A 44 -1.86 -4.51 -9.51
CA GLU A 44 -2.04 -4.70 -8.07
C GLU A 44 -1.45 -3.52 -7.28
N PRO A 45 -2.17 -3.02 -6.24
CA PRO A 45 -1.66 -1.95 -5.41
C PRO A 45 -0.47 -2.34 -4.54
N GLY A 46 0.46 -1.40 -4.36
CA GLY A 46 1.63 -1.57 -3.49
C GLY A 46 1.41 -1.08 -2.05
N VAL A 47 2.51 -0.90 -1.33
CA VAL A 47 2.50 -0.39 0.06
C VAL A 47 2.33 1.13 0.07
N PRO A 48 1.35 1.68 0.81
CA PRO A 48 1.17 3.14 0.93
C PRO A 48 2.37 3.84 1.56
N GLU A 49 2.74 5.01 1.05
CA GLU A 49 3.81 5.82 1.64
C GLU A 49 3.52 6.22 3.09
N GLY A 50 2.26 6.48 3.43
CA GLY A 50 1.85 6.80 4.80
C GLY A 50 2.22 5.69 5.81
N PHE A 51 2.19 4.42 5.39
CA PHE A 51 2.62 3.30 6.24
C PHE A 51 4.14 3.29 6.44
N LYS A 52 4.91 3.63 5.39
CA LYS A 52 6.38 3.73 5.50
C LYS A 52 6.80 4.86 6.44
N VAL A 53 6.11 6.01 6.35
CA VAL A 53 6.30 7.14 7.25
C VAL A 53 5.99 6.74 8.69
N LEU A 54 4.86 6.07 8.94
CA LEU A 54 4.50 5.56 10.27
C LEU A 54 5.62 4.70 10.88
N ILE A 55 6.21 3.78 10.10
CA ILE A 55 7.32 2.96 10.61
C ILE A 55 8.52 3.82 10.98
N LYS A 56 8.87 4.83 10.17
CA LYS A 56 9.97 5.74 10.46
C LYS A 56 9.69 6.61 11.70
N GLU A 57 8.45 7.03 11.90
CA GLU A 57 8.02 7.76 13.09
C GLU A 57 8.16 6.90 14.35
N LEU A 58 7.76 5.63 14.31
CA LEU A 58 7.95 4.71 15.43
C LEU A 58 9.43 4.44 15.70
N GLN A 59 10.24 4.24 14.65
CA GLN A 59 11.69 4.08 14.76
C GLN A 59 12.37 5.31 15.37
N SER A 60 11.85 6.52 15.14
CA SER A 60 12.35 7.76 15.74
C SER A 60 12.18 7.80 17.26
N LEU A 61 11.23 7.04 17.80
CA LEU A 61 10.97 6.88 19.24
C LEU A 61 11.81 5.76 19.87
N ALA A 62 12.84 5.27 19.19
CA ALA A 62 13.66 4.13 19.59
C ALA A 62 12.88 2.81 19.70
N LEU A 63 11.76 2.68 18.99
CA LEU A 63 11.04 1.42 18.85
C LEU A 63 11.61 0.61 17.69
N ASP A 64 11.94 -0.65 17.95
CA ASP A 64 12.41 -1.59 16.93
C ASP A 64 11.22 -2.25 16.23
N VAL A 65 10.74 -1.59 15.18
CA VAL A 65 9.65 -2.09 14.33
C VAL A 65 10.25 -2.74 13.09
N ARG A 66 9.97 -4.03 12.91
CA ARG A 66 10.43 -4.85 11.78
C ARG A 66 9.26 -5.53 11.09
N LEU A 67 9.34 -5.65 9.77
CA LEU A 67 8.40 -6.44 8.98
C LEU A 67 8.97 -7.85 8.82
N LEU A 68 8.16 -8.84 9.18
CA LEU A 68 8.53 -10.24 9.06
C LEU A 68 7.69 -10.90 7.97
N SER A 69 8.35 -11.68 7.12
CA SER A 69 7.70 -12.61 6.21
C SER A 69 7.13 -13.80 6.99
N GLY A 70 6.30 -14.63 6.34
CA GLY A 70 5.75 -15.85 6.94
C GLY A 70 6.80 -16.88 7.40
N ASN A 71 8.06 -16.72 6.98
CA ASN A 71 9.20 -17.53 7.38
C ASN A 71 10.10 -16.85 8.44
N ASP A 72 9.59 -15.86 9.18
CA ASP A 72 10.33 -15.04 10.15
C ASP A 72 11.57 -14.33 9.57
N GLN A 73 11.61 -14.15 8.25
CA GLN A 73 12.65 -13.38 7.58
C GLN A 73 12.28 -11.90 7.56
N GLU A 74 13.22 -11.05 7.93
CA GLU A 74 13.04 -9.60 7.90
C GLU A 74 12.96 -9.09 6.46
N ILE A 75 11.89 -8.38 6.13
CA ILE A 75 11.67 -7.75 4.83
C ILE A 75 12.04 -6.26 4.95
N GLN A 76 12.91 -5.77 4.07
CA GLN A 76 13.13 -4.33 3.98
C GLN A 76 12.00 -3.68 3.19
N ILE A 77 11.42 -2.62 3.75
CA ILE A 77 10.32 -1.85 3.13
C ILE A 77 10.67 -1.36 1.72
N ARG A 78 11.96 -1.10 1.46
CA ARG A 78 12.45 -0.58 0.19
C ARG A 78 12.38 -1.61 -0.95
N ASP A 79 12.36 -2.90 -0.61
CA ASP A 79 12.30 -3.99 -1.59
C ASP A 79 10.84 -4.21 -2.08
N VAL A 80 9.86 -3.83 -1.26
CA VAL A 80 8.42 -3.97 -1.58
C VAL A 80 7.96 -3.03 -2.70
N ASP A 81 8.75 -2.01 -3.03
CA ASP A 81 8.45 -1.03 -4.08
C ASP A 81 8.82 -1.49 -5.49
N TYR A 82 9.70 -2.49 -5.60
CA TYR A 82 10.31 -2.91 -6.87
C TYR A 82 10.06 -4.38 -7.22
N GLU A 83 9.57 -5.19 -6.28
CA GLU A 83 9.14 -6.56 -6.54
C GLU A 83 7.61 -6.65 -6.60
N LEU A 84 7.01 -6.13 -7.68
CA LEU A 84 5.67 -6.45 -8.22
C LEU A 84 5.46 -5.83 -9.63
#